data_AF-A0AAP4BUF0-F1
#
_entry.id   AF-A0AAP4BUF0-F1
#
_cell.length_a   1.000
_cell.length_b   1.000
_cell.length_c   1.000
_cell.angle_alpha   90.00
_cell.angle_beta   90.00
_cell.angle_gamma   90.00
#
_symmetry.space_group_name_H-M   'P 1'
#
loop_
_entity.id
_entity.type
_entity.pdbx_description
1 polymer ?
#
loop_
_entity_poly.entity_id
_entity_poly.type
_entity_poly.pdbx_seq_one_letter_code
_entity_poly.pdbx_strand_id
1 'polypeptide(L)'
;MPDALIADALQAAPNDVRLAIEIMAVCGLRRAECACVHARDVEPVGKGWMLRVKGKGGHVRTVPCPARLARRISSAGAWLFPGDDHGHISPAWLGKRVTRYLPEGWTPHKLRHRFASVAYADGGRDLRAVQAALGHASIATTQIYVSTDDDAVARSVQAAWKIAI
;
A
#
# COMPACT_ATOMS: atom_id res chain seq x y z
N MET A 1 14.02 4.41 1.84
CA MET A 1 14.65 3.33 1.07
C MET A 1 14.88 3.85 -0.33
N PRO A 2 16.08 3.76 -0.90
CA PRO A 2 16.32 4.11 -2.29
C PRO A 2 15.50 3.23 -3.24
N ASP A 3 15.08 3.81 -4.37
CA ASP A 3 14.25 3.11 -5.36
C ASP A 3 14.98 1.95 -6.02
N ALA A 4 16.29 2.07 -6.24
CA ALA A 4 17.13 1.00 -6.77
C ALA A 4 17.07 -0.27 -5.90
N LEU A 5 17.16 -0.14 -4.57
CA LEU A 5 17.06 -1.30 -3.68
C LEU A 5 15.67 -1.96 -3.71
N ILE A 6 14.62 -1.18 -3.97
CA ILE A 6 13.27 -1.73 -4.14
C ILE A 6 13.16 -2.44 -5.49
N ALA A 7 13.72 -1.87 -6.55
CA ALA A 7 13.75 -2.50 -7.87
C ALA A 7 14.49 -3.84 -7.83
N ASP A 8 15.65 -3.91 -7.17
CA ASP A 8 16.40 -5.16 -6.99
C ASP A 8 15.58 -6.21 -6.23
N ALA A 9 14.93 -5.80 -5.13
CA ALA A 9 14.06 -6.67 -4.35
C ALA A 9 12.85 -7.16 -5.17
N LEU A 10 12.23 -6.29 -5.98
CA LEU A 10 11.13 -6.66 -6.87
C LEU A 10 11.58 -7.67 -7.92
N GLN A 11 12.79 -7.54 -8.48
CA GLN A 11 13.33 -8.48 -9.46
C GLN A 11 13.61 -9.85 -8.83
N ALA A 12 14.25 -9.88 -7.66
CA ALA A 12 14.67 -11.12 -7.00
C ALA A 12 13.52 -11.88 -6.30
N ALA A 13 12.48 -11.19 -5.84
CA ALA A 13 11.41 -11.80 -5.06
C ALA A 13 10.47 -12.68 -5.90
N PRO A 14 9.95 -13.80 -5.33
CA PRO A 14 8.86 -14.56 -5.91
C PRO A 14 7.59 -13.70 -6.00
N ASN A 15 6.66 -14.09 -6.86
CA ASN A 15 5.50 -13.26 -7.24
C ASN A 15 4.68 -12.72 -6.06
N ASP A 16 4.47 -13.53 -5.02
CA ASP A 16 3.72 -13.12 -3.83
C ASP A 16 4.50 -12.11 -2.97
N VAL A 17 5.79 -12.35 -2.72
CA VAL A 17 6.63 -11.40 -1.98
C VAL A 17 6.83 -10.11 -2.77
N ARG A 18 7.02 -10.20 -4.09
CA ARG A 18 7.09 -9.04 -5.00
C ARG A 18 5.83 -8.19 -4.88
N LEU A 19 4.66 -8.81 -4.91
CA LEU A 19 3.38 -8.12 -4.78
C LEU A 19 3.22 -7.45 -3.41
N ALA A 20 3.66 -8.11 -2.33
CA ALA A 20 3.66 -7.52 -0.99
C ALA A 20 4.59 -6.31 -0.89
N ILE A 21 5.81 -6.39 -1.45
CA ILE A 21 6.76 -5.27 -1.50
C ILE A 21 6.14 -4.09 -2.25
N GLU A 22 5.59 -4.36 -3.44
CA GLU A 22 4.98 -3.35 -4.30
C GLU A 22 3.83 -2.63 -3.57
N ILE A 23 2.85 -3.36 -3.02
CA ILE A 23 1.71 -2.79 -2.29
C ILE A 23 2.16 -1.92 -1.12
N MET A 24 3.12 -2.39 -0.32
CA MET A 24 3.64 -1.62 0.83
C MET A 24 4.38 -0.35 0.39
N ALA A 25 5.08 -0.40 -0.74
CA ALA A 25 5.91 0.71 -1.23
C ALA A 25 5.14 1.75 -2.07
N VAL A 26 4.03 1.38 -2.71
CA VAL A 26 3.26 2.26 -3.62
C VAL A 26 1.90 2.69 -3.08
N CYS A 27 1.29 1.88 -2.20
CA CYS A 27 0.04 2.23 -1.51
C CYS A 27 0.27 2.47 0.00
N GLY A 28 1.50 2.30 0.47
CA GLY A 28 1.88 2.65 1.84
C GLY A 28 1.30 1.74 2.92
N LEU A 29 0.86 0.51 2.61
CA LEU A 29 0.23 -0.37 3.60
C LEU A 29 1.20 -0.79 4.72
N ARG A 30 0.67 -0.97 5.94
CA ARG A 30 1.39 -1.69 7.00
C ARG A 30 1.44 -3.18 6.64
N ARG A 31 2.40 -3.90 7.22
CA ARG A 31 2.51 -5.36 7.11
C ARG A 31 1.21 -6.10 7.42
N ALA A 32 0.54 -5.74 8.52
CA ALA A 32 -0.72 -6.37 8.93
C ALA A 32 -1.88 -6.03 7.98
N GLU A 33 -1.90 -4.81 7.44
CA GLU A 33 -2.91 -4.40 6.46
C GLU A 33 -2.70 -5.15 5.13
N CYS A 34 -1.44 -5.27 4.69
CA CYS A 34 -1.07 -5.98 3.46
C CYS A 34 -1.40 -7.48 3.55
N ALA A 35 -1.15 -8.12 4.68
CA ALA A 35 -1.48 -9.53 4.90
C ALA A 35 -2.97 -9.82 4.73
N CYS A 36 -3.84 -8.85 5.02
CA CYS A 36 -5.29 -8.98 4.94
C CYS A 36 -5.89 -8.37 3.66
N VAL A 37 -5.12 -8.15 2.60
CA VAL A 37 -5.68 -7.67 1.33
C VAL A 37 -6.47 -8.79 0.64
N HIS A 38 -7.70 -8.52 0.27
CA HIS A 38 -8.55 -9.38 -0.53
C HIS A 38 -8.79 -8.81 -1.93
N ALA A 39 -9.05 -9.67 -2.91
CA ALA A 39 -9.41 -9.28 -4.28
C ALA A 39 -10.59 -8.31 -4.39
N ARG A 40 -11.45 -8.23 -3.36
CA ARG A 40 -12.65 -7.37 -3.32
C ARG A 40 -12.36 -5.97 -2.75
N ASP A 41 -11.16 -5.77 -2.23
CA ASP A 41 -10.79 -4.51 -1.59
C ASP A 41 -10.38 -3.44 -2.60
N VAL A 42 -10.32 -3.78 -3.89
CA VAL A 42 -10.04 -2.84 -4.97
C VAL A 42 -11.29 -2.56 -5.78
N GLU A 43 -11.55 -1.28 -6.03
CA GLU A 43 -12.70 -0.83 -6.80
C GLU A 43 -12.32 0.30 -7.78
N PRO A 44 -12.92 0.34 -8.98
CA PRO A 44 -12.77 1.46 -9.88
C PRO A 44 -13.55 2.67 -9.33
N VAL A 45 -12.91 3.85 -9.32
CA VAL A 45 -13.53 5.11 -8.92
C VAL A 45 -13.20 6.18 -9.96
N GLY A 46 -14.23 6.68 -10.65
CA GLY A 46 -14.06 7.59 -11.79
C GLY A 46 -13.16 6.96 -12.88
N LYS A 47 -12.02 7.60 -13.17
CA LYS A 47 -11.01 7.10 -14.13
C LYS A 47 -9.87 6.31 -13.46
N GLY A 48 -9.89 6.17 -12.14
CA GLY A 48 -8.82 5.56 -11.35
C GLY A 48 -9.27 4.31 -10.58
N TRP A 49 -8.41 3.86 -9.68
CA TRP A 49 -8.66 2.72 -8.79
C TRP A 49 -8.35 3.11 -7.35
N MET A 50 -9.17 2.61 -6.43
CA MET A 50 -8.99 2.79 -4.99
C MET A 50 -8.83 1.42 -4.34
N LEU A 51 -7.89 1.31 -3.39
CA LEU A 51 -7.71 0.18 -2.49
C LEU A 51 -8.27 0.54 -1.12
N ARG A 52 -9.28 -0.20 -0.68
CA ARG A 52 -9.86 -0.15 0.65
C ARG A 52 -8.95 -0.89 1.63
N VAL A 53 -8.54 -0.25 2.71
CA VAL A 53 -7.62 -0.80 3.70
C VAL A 53 -8.26 -0.76 5.08
N LYS A 54 -8.36 -1.93 5.72
CA LYS A 54 -8.82 -2.05 7.11
C LYS A 54 -7.63 -1.98 8.06
N GLY A 55 -7.56 -0.90 8.83
CA GLY A 55 -6.53 -0.65 9.83
C GLY A 55 -6.89 -1.15 11.24
N LYS A 56 -6.05 -0.76 12.21
CA LYS A 56 -6.26 -1.07 13.64
C LYS A 56 -7.60 -0.51 14.12
N GLY A 57 -8.30 -1.27 14.97
CA GLY A 57 -9.57 -0.83 15.56
C GLY A 57 -10.76 -0.87 14.59
N GLY A 58 -10.59 -1.46 13.39
CA GLY A 58 -11.66 -1.56 12.40
C GLY A 58 -11.81 -0.31 11.52
N HIS A 59 -10.99 0.72 11.71
CA HIS A 59 -11.00 1.90 10.85
C HIS A 59 -10.66 1.53 9.41
N VAL A 60 -11.50 1.98 8.48
CA VAL A 60 -11.33 1.77 7.04
C VAL A 60 -10.89 3.09 6.41
N ARG A 61 -9.90 3.01 5.53
CA ARG A 61 -9.52 4.10 4.62
C ARG A 61 -9.47 3.60 3.20
N THR A 62 -9.55 4.51 2.24
CA THR A 62 -9.24 4.22 0.84
C THR A 62 -7.91 4.89 0.48
N VAL A 63 -7.14 4.25 -0.38
CA VAL A 63 -5.90 4.81 -0.93
C VAL A 63 -5.89 4.59 -2.44
N PRO A 64 -5.53 5.61 -3.26
CA PRO A 64 -5.31 5.44 -4.69
C PRO A 64 -4.38 4.28 -4.99
N CYS A 65 -4.74 3.47 -6.00
CA CYS A 65 -4.02 2.27 -6.39
C CYS A 65 -3.63 2.35 -7.88
N PRO A 66 -2.37 2.01 -8.26
CA PRO A 66 -2.01 1.89 -9.66
C PRO A 66 -2.91 0.89 -10.38
N ALA A 67 -3.40 1.22 -11.58
CA ALA A 67 -4.34 0.36 -12.32
C ALA A 67 -3.81 -1.06 -12.57
N ARG A 68 -2.50 -1.20 -12.85
CA ARG A 68 -1.84 -2.50 -13.01
C ARG A 68 -1.92 -3.32 -11.72
N LEU A 69 -1.63 -2.70 -10.59
CA LEU A 69 -1.67 -3.34 -9.29
C LEU A 69 -3.12 -3.71 -8.90
N ALA A 70 -4.06 -2.80 -9.10
CA ALA A 70 -5.48 -3.04 -8.83
C ALA A 70 -6.01 -4.25 -9.62
N ARG A 71 -5.66 -4.38 -10.91
CA ARG A 71 -6.02 -5.56 -11.73
C ARG A 71 -5.40 -6.86 -11.23
N ARG A 72 -4.15 -6.81 -10.75
CA ARG A 72 -3.50 -7.99 -10.14
C ARG A 72 -4.16 -8.40 -8.83
N ILE A 73 -4.61 -7.42 -8.03
CA ILE A 73 -5.36 -7.70 -6.81
C ILE A 73 -6.74 -8.29 -7.14
N SER A 74 -7.50 -7.66 -8.03
CA SER A 74 -8.86 -8.11 -8.36
C SER A 74 -8.90 -9.49 -9.01
N SER A 75 -7.92 -9.80 -9.87
CA SER A 75 -7.82 -11.11 -10.53
C SER A 75 -7.48 -12.28 -9.59
N ALA A 76 -7.05 -12.02 -8.34
CA ALA A 76 -6.76 -13.08 -7.39
C ALA A 76 -8.02 -13.85 -6.93
N GLY A 77 -9.21 -13.24 -7.00
CA GLY A 77 -10.49 -13.87 -6.63
C GLY A 77 -10.68 -14.22 -5.13
N ALA A 78 -9.63 -14.14 -4.31
CA ALA A 78 -9.61 -14.51 -2.90
C ALA A 78 -8.69 -13.58 -2.09
N TRP A 79 -8.24 -14.03 -0.91
CA TRP A 79 -7.13 -13.40 -0.19
C TRP A 79 -5.88 -13.34 -1.07
N LEU A 80 -5.27 -12.16 -1.14
CA LEU A 80 -4.10 -11.94 -1.99
C LEU A 80 -2.90 -12.77 -1.53
N PHE A 81 -2.82 -12.99 -0.23
CA PHE A 81 -1.82 -13.82 0.42
C PHE A 81 -2.56 -14.87 1.26
N PRO A 82 -2.91 -16.04 0.70
CA PRO A 82 -3.63 -17.07 1.44
C PRO A 82 -2.78 -17.69 2.55
N GLY A 83 -3.44 -18.21 3.59
CA GLY A 83 -2.79 -18.91 4.70
C GLY A 83 -3.77 -19.32 5.80
N ASP A 84 -3.24 -19.90 6.88
CA ASP A 84 -4.05 -20.50 7.94
C ASP A 84 -4.59 -19.50 8.97
N ASP A 85 -4.21 -18.22 8.87
CA ASP A 85 -4.69 -17.15 9.74
C ASP A 85 -5.98 -16.57 9.15
N HIS A 86 -7.13 -17.17 9.49
CA HIS A 86 -8.45 -16.75 9.01
C HIS A 86 -8.58 -16.69 7.46
N GLY A 87 -7.83 -17.56 6.77
CA GLY A 87 -7.79 -17.66 5.31
C GLY A 87 -6.69 -16.83 4.64
N HIS A 88 -5.96 -16.00 5.40
CA HIS A 88 -4.82 -15.24 4.90
C HIS A 88 -3.51 -15.60 5.63
N ILE A 89 -2.39 -15.12 5.10
CA ILE A 89 -1.07 -15.27 5.71
C ILE A 89 -1.03 -14.50 7.03
N SER A 90 -0.30 -15.01 8.03
CA SER A 90 -0.11 -14.23 9.25
C SER A 90 0.76 -12.99 8.97
N PRO A 91 0.46 -11.83 9.58
CA PRO A 91 1.27 -10.63 9.42
C PRO A 91 2.74 -10.87 9.77
N ALA A 92 3.02 -11.64 10.82
CA ALA A 92 4.38 -11.96 11.24
C ALA A 92 5.13 -12.74 10.15
N TRP A 93 4.50 -13.74 9.54
CA TRP A 93 5.10 -14.55 8.49
C TRP A 93 5.33 -13.76 7.21
N LEU A 94 4.35 -12.95 6.78
CA LEU A 94 4.53 -12.06 5.63
C LEU A 94 5.74 -11.14 5.83
N GLY A 95 5.91 -10.57 7.03
CA GLY A 95 7.07 -9.75 7.35
C GLY A 95 8.38 -10.50 7.21
N LYS A 96 8.48 -11.71 7.78
CA LYS A 96 9.67 -12.56 7.64
C LYS A 96 9.97 -12.91 6.18
N ARG A 97 8.94 -13.13 5.35
CA ARG A 97 9.12 -13.40 3.93
C ARG A 97 9.61 -12.16 3.18
N VAL A 98 8.99 -11.01 3.38
CA VAL A 98 9.41 -9.75 2.76
C VAL A 98 10.84 -9.38 3.16
N THR A 99 11.19 -9.43 4.45
CA THR A 99 12.54 -9.10 4.93
C THR A 99 13.64 -9.95 4.27
N ARG A 100 13.37 -11.22 3.93
CA ARG A 100 14.35 -12.10 3.26
C ARG A 100 14.78 -11.62 1.86
N TYR A 101 13.99 -10.75 1.23
CA TYR A 101 14.28 -10.20 -0.09
C TYR A 101 14.62 -8.71 -0.04
N LEU A 102 14.67 -8.11 1.16
CA LEU A 102 15.18 -6.76 1.34
C LEU A 102 16.67 -6.84 1.74
N PRO A 103 17.48 -5.82 1.42
CA PRO A 103 18.87 -5.79 1.87
C PRO A 103 18.97 -5.78 3.40
N GLU A 104 20.13 -6.15 3.94
CA GLU A 104 20.35 -6.20 5.38
C GLU A 104 19.99 -4.86 6.07
N GLY A 105 19.32 -4.95 7.23
CA GLY A 105 18.83 -3.78 7.97
C GLY A 105 17.53 -3.15 7.42
N TRP A 106 17.04 -3.58 6.25
CA TRP A 106 15.77 -3.11 5.70
C TRP A 106 14.60 -3.99 6.13
N THR A 107 13.46 -3.35 6.38
CA THR A 107 12.25 -4.01 6.90
C THR A 107 11.01 -3.53 6.14
N PRO A 108 9.88 -4.26 6.22
CA PRO A 108 8.61 -3.79 5.68
C PRO A 108 8.22 -2.37 6.12
N HIS A 109 8.60 -1.97 7.34
CA HIS A 109 8.34 -0.62 7.83
C HIS A 109 9.07 0.45 7.02
N LYS A 110 10.27 0.15 6.49
CA LYS A 110 11.05 1.08 5.66
C LYS A 110 10.47 1.25 4.25
N LEU A 111 9.72 0.28 3.73
CA LEU A 111 8.94 0.44 2.48
C LEU A 111 7.83 1.48 2.66
N ARG A 112 7.04 1.35 3.73
CA ARG A 112 6.02 2.34 4.09
C ARG A 112 6.62 3.72 4.40
N HIS A 113 7.78 3.76 5.06
CA HIS A 113 8.48 5.03 5.28
C HIS A 113 8.93 5.66 3.95
N ARG A 114 9.46 4.88 3.01
CA ARG A 114 9.79 5.36 1.66
C ARG A 114 8.55 5.95 0.99
N PHE A 115 7.43 5.24 1.02
CA PHE A 115 6.15 5.75 0.51
C PHE A 115 5.82 7.13 1.10
N ALA A 116 5.85 7.26 2.43
CA ALA A 116 5.53 8.52 3.10
C ALA A 116 6.47 9.66 2.68
N SER A 117 7.78 9.40 2.63
CA SER A 117 8.78 10.39 2.21
C SER A 117 8.59 10.85 0.77
N VAL A 118 8.36 9.92 -0.16
CA VAL A 118 8.16 10.24 -1.59
C VAL A 118 6.82 10.95 -1.80
N ALA A 119 5.74 10.44 -1.20
CA ALA A 119 4.43 11.07 -1.29
C ALA A 119 4.43 12.50 -0.75
N TYR A 120 5.19 12.78 0.30
CA TYR A 120 5.36 14.14 0.80
C TYR A 120 6.25 14.98 -0.13
N ALA A 121 7.47 14.53 -0.41
CA ALA A 121 8.47 15.34 -1.11
C ALA A 121 8.07 15.64 -2.56
N ASP A 122 7.58 14.63 -3.28
CA ASP A 122 7.30 14.68 -4.71
C ASP A 122 5.81 14.91 -5.00
N GLY A 123 4.94 14.73 -4.00
CA GLY A 123 3.49 14.85 -4.12
C GLY A 123 2.91 16.24 -3.84
N GLY A 124 3.76 17.24 -3.62
CA GLY A 124 3.35 18.62 -3.34
C GLY A 124 3.47 19.07 -1.88
N ARG A 125 4.16 18.28 -1.03
CA ARG A 125 4.45 18.61 0.38
C ARG A 125 3.21 18.83 1.25
N ASP A 126 2.13 18.13 0.93
CA ASP A 126 0.90 18.14 1.72
C ASP A 126 0.93 17.03 2.79
N LEU A 127 1.23 17.42 4.03
CA LEU A 127 1.28 16.48 5.15
C LEU A 127 -0.10 15.88 5.45
N ARG A 128 -1.20 16.60 5.24
CA ARG A 128 -2.55 16.10 5.51
C ARG A 128 -2.93 15.03 4.50
N ALA A 129 -2.63 15.25 3.22
CA ALA A 129 -2.83 14.25 2.18
C ALA A 129 -2.06 12.95 2.46
N VAL A 130 -0.79 13.06 2.88
CA VAL A 130 0.04 11.90 3.25
C VAL A 130 -0.52 11.19 4.49
N GLN A 131 -0.97 11.93 5.51
CA GLN A 131 -1.58 11.36 6.72
C GLN A 131 -2.89 10.62 6.42
N ALA A 132 -3.71 11.17 5.53
CA ALA A 132 -4.95 10.55 5.05
C ALA A 132 -4.65 9.22 4.34
N ALA A 133 -3.71 9.21 3.38
CA ALA A 133 -3.28 7.99 2.68
C ALA A 133 -2.75 6.91 3.63
N LEU A 134 -2.02 7.32 4.68
CA LEU A 134 -1.45 6.43 5.69
C LEU A 134 -2.46 5.97 6.76
N GLY A 135 -3.64 6.56 6.84
CA GLY A 135 -4.67 6.17 7.81
C GLY A 135 -4.34 6.57 9.24
N HIS A 136 -3.73 7.74 9.43
CA HIS A 136 -3.52 8.28 10.76
C HIS A 136 -4.88 8.78 11.29
N ALA A 137 -5.39 8.11 12.32
CA ALA A 137 -6.76 8.21 12.83
C ALA A 137 -7.13 9.57 13.47
N SER A 138 -6.38 10.65 13.23
CA SER A 138 -6.69 11.98 13.77
C SER A 138 -7.22 12.97 12.74
N ILE A 139 -7.77 12.50 11.62
CA ILE A 139 -8.68 13.30 10.81
C ILE A 139 -9.95 12.47 10.63
N ALA A 140 -10.96 12.92 11.37
CA ALA A 140 -12.34 12.45 11.48
C ALA A 140 -12.77 11.29 10.57
N THR A 141 -13.24 10.24 11.23
CA THR A 141 -14.19 9.27 10.70
C THR A 141 -15.29 9.99 9.90
N THR A 142 -15.38 9.67 8.61
CA THR A 142 -16.59 9.80 7.77
C THR A 142 -17.32 11.15 7.82
N GLN A 143 -16.62 12.27 7.62
CA GLN A 143 -17.29 13.51 7.25
C GLN A 143 -16.65 14.08 5.98
N ILE A 144 -17.36 13.83 4.87
CA ILE A 144 -17.35 14.61 3.62
C ILE A 144 -15.92 14.95 3.13
N TYR A 145 -15.28 14.01 2.42
CA TYR A 145 -14.16 14.36 1.56
C TYR A 145 -14.70 15.25 0.43
N VAL A 146 -14.35 16.53 0.48
CA VAL A 146 -14.58 17.48 -0.62
C VAL A 146 -13.62 17.09 -1.74
N SER A 147 -14.09 17.10 -2.99
CA SER A 147 -13.33 16.71 -4.20
C SER A 147 -11.87 17.21 -4.28
N THR A 148 -11.53 18.33 -3.64
CA THR A 148 -10.18 18.89 -3.60
C THR A 148 -9.19 18.09 -2.74
N ASP A 149 -9.66 17.46 -1.66
CA ASP A 149 -8.82 16.66 -0.76
C ASP A 149 -8.48 15.30 -1.38
N ASP A 150 -9.42 14.72 -2.14
CA ASP A 150 -9.19 13.50 -2.91
C ASP A 150 -8.12 13.70 -3.99
N ASP A 151 -8.13 14.84 -4.67
CA ASP A 151 -7.11 15.19 -5.66
C ASP A 151 -5.72 15.38 -5.02
N ALA A 152 -5.65 15.96 -3.82
CA ALA A 152 -4.40 16.12 -3.09
C ALA A 152 -3.82 14.78 -2.62
N VAL A 153 -4.67 13.88 -2.12
CA VAL A 153 -4.31 12.50 -1.76
C VAL A 153 -3.87 11.72 -3.00
N ALA A 154 -4.62 11.80 -4.10
CA ALA A 154 -4.28 11.16 -5.37
C ALA A 154 -2.92 11.61 -5.89
N ARG A 155 -2.67 12.92 -5.96
CA ARG A 155 -1.38 13.47 -6.39
C ARG A 155 -0.23 13.01 -5.50
N SER A 156 -0.44 13.03 -4.18
CA SER A 156 0.56 12.59 -3.19
C SER A 156 0.92 11.11 -3.37
N VAL A 157 -0.09 10.26 -3.50
CA VAL A 157 0.10 8.80 -3.64
C VAL A 157 0.74 8.45 -4.98
N GLN A 158 0.33 9.12 -6.07
CA GLN A 158 0.87 8.90 -7.42
C GLN A 158 2.38 9.13 -7.51
N ALA A 159 2.92 10.06 -6.72
CA ALA A 159 4.35 10.31 -6.68
C ALA A 159 5.16 9.06 -6.27
N ALA A 160 4.57 8.16 -5.47
CA ALA A 160 5.21 6.92 -5.05
C ALA A 160 5.23 5.83 -6.12
N TRP A 161 4.49 5.97 -7.22
CA TRP A 161 4.29 4.92 -8.24
C TRP A 161 5.45 4.74 -9.21
N LYS A 162 6.52 5.54 -9.11
CA LYS A 162 7.71 5.43 -9.99
C LYS A 162 8.36 4.03 -10.02
N ILE A 163 8.15 3.25 -8.97
CA ILE A 163 8.65 1.87 -8.81
C ILE A 163 7.62 0.79 -9.15
N ALA A 164 6.39 1.18 -9.49
CA ALA A 164 5.35 0.24 -9.92
C ALA A 164 5.69 -0.19 -11.35
N ILE A 165 6.28 -1.38 -11.48
CA ILE A 165 6.60 -2.00 -12.77
C ILE A 165 5.40 -2.78 -13.21
#